data_AF-A0A6N9TT93-F1
#
_entry.id   AF-A0A6N9TT93-F1
#
_cell.length_a   1.000
_cell.length_b   1.000
_cell.length_c   1.000
_cell.angle_alpha   90.00
_cell.angle_beta   90.00
_cell.angle_gamma   90.00
#
_symmetry.space_group_name_H-M   'P 1'
#
loop_
_entity.id
_entity.type
_entity.pdbx_description
1 polymer ?
#
loop_
_entity_poly.entity_id
_entity_poly.type
_entity_poly.pdbx_seq_one_letter_code
_entity_poly.pdbx_strand_id
1 'polypeptide(L)'
;VRAARARAVERLAGTRWTANSQVPGHELRTRLTAAPGALMAAERDMERGLLTARGLDRVLRVAWTVADLRAADRPDASDIAVALELRTGIHRGALLKAGAS
;
A
#
# COMPACT_ATOMS: atom_id res chain seq x y z
N VAL A 1 -12.16 8.13 -8.94
CA VAL A 1 -12.57 6.86 -8.27
C VAL A 1 -12.99 5.74 -9.24
N ARG A 2 -13.89 5.96 -10.22
CA ARG A 2 -14.30 4.89 -11.17
C ARG A 2 -13.13 4.16 -11.85
N ALA A 3 -12.17 4.91 -12.39
CA ALA A 3 -10.99 4.33 -13.04
C ALA A 3 -10.13 3.47 -12.09
N ALA A 4 -9.96 3.91 -10.84
CA ALA A 4 -9.24 3.12 -9.83
C ALA A 4 -9.95 1.80 -9.52
N ARG A 5 -11.29 1.82 -9.44
CA ARG A 5 -12.08 0.59 -9.28
C ARG A 5 -11.94 -0.36 -10.47
N ALA A 6 -11.93 0.17 -11.70
CA ALA A 6 -11.73 -0.64 -12.90
C ALA A 6 -10.36 -1.35 -12.89
N ARG A 7 -9.29 -0.63 -12.54
CA ARG A 7 -7.94 -1.21 -12.39
C ARG A 7 -7.88 -2.29 -11.31
N ALA A 8 -8.51 -2.06 -10.16
CA ALA A 8 -8.59 -3.07 -9.12
C ALA A 8 -9.32 -4.34 -9.60
N VAL A 9 -10.44 -4.19 -10.30
CA VAL A 9 -11.19 -5.32 -10.87
C VAL A 9 -10.37 -6.07 -11.91
N GLU A 10 -9.71 -5.36 -12.81
CA GLU A 10 -8.85 -5.96 -13.85
C GLU A 10 -7.71 -6.78 -13.24
N ARG A 11 -6.96 -6.20 -12.29
CA ARG A 11 -5.87 -6.90 -11.60
C ARG A 11 -6.35 -8.12 -10.82
N LEU A 12 -7.56 -8.07 -10.27
CA LEU A 12 -8.15 -9.15 -9.48
C LEU A 12 -8.96 -10.15 -10.32
N ALA A 13 -8.99 -9.99 -11.65
CA ALA A 13 -9.67 -10.91 -12.54
C ALA A 13 -9.14 -12.34 -12.36
N GLY A 14 -10.05 -13.32 -12.36
CA GLY A 14 -9.72 -14.73 -12.06
C GLY A 14 -9.63 -15.06 -10.57
N THR A 15 -9.80 -14.08 -9.68
CA THR A 15 -9.98 -14.32 -8.24
C THR A 15 -11.45 -14.14 -7.82
N ARG A 16 -11.76 -14.45 -6.57
CA ARG A 16 -13.09 -14.18 -5.98
C ARG A 16 -13.28 -12.74 -5.49
N TRP A 17 -12.25 -11.89 -5.59
CA TRP A 17 -12.26 -10.55 -5.02
C TRP A 17 -12.52 -9.52 -6.11
N THR A 18 -13.30 -8.49 -5.76
CA THR A 18 -13.65 -7.39 -6.66
C THR A 18 -13.14 -6.04 -6.16
N ALA A 19 -12.53 -6.01 -4.97
CA ALA A 19 -11.92 -4.81 -4.39
C ALA A 19 -10.69 -5.14 -3.55
N ASN A 20 -9.73 -4.20 -3.49
CA ASN A 20 -8.52 -4.31 -2.68
C ASN A 20 -8.83 -4.64 -1.20
N SER A 21 -9.96 -4.14 -0.66
CA SER A 21 -10.37 -4.37 0.73
C SER A 21 -10.66 -5.84 1.07
N GLN A 22 -11.02 -6.66 0.07
CA GLN A 22 -11.42 -8.05 0.23
C GLN A 22 -10.22 -9.02 0.17
N VAL A 23 -9.08 -8.55 -0.32
CA VAL A 23 -7.88 -9.38 -0.53
C VAL A 23 -7.30 -9.81 0.84
N PRO A 24 -7.03 -11.10 1.06
CA PRO A 24 -6.37 -11.60 2.26
C PRO A 24 -4.94 -11.06 2.42
N GLY A 25 -4.50 -10.89 3.67
CA GLY A 25 -3.16 -10.38 3.98
C GLY A 25 -2.02 -11.21 3.38
N HIS A 26 -2.18 -12.54 3.33
CA HIS A 26 -1.16 -13.41 2.75
C HIS A 26 -0.99 -13.16 1.24
N GLU A 27 -2.08 -12.96 0.49
CA GLU A 27 -2.03 -12.65 -0.95
C GLU A 27 -1.36 -11.31 -1.23
N LEU A 28 -1.58 -10.29 -0.38
CA LEU A 28 -0.92 -8.99 -0.46
C LEU A 28 0.60 -9.08 -0.22
N ARG A 29 1.05 -10.08 0.56
CA ARG A 29 2.46 -10.26 0.90
C ARG A 29 3.19 -11.23 -0.04
N THR A 30 2.48 -12.04 -0.81
CA THR A 30 3.09 -13.06 -1.69
C THR A 30 2.84 -12.86 -3.18
N ARG A 31 1.69 -12.31 -3.58
CA ARG A 31 1.30 -12.18 -5.00
C ARG A 31 1.09 -10.73 -5.43
N LEU A 32 0.43 -9.93 -4.59
CA LEU A 32 0.15 -8.52 -4.85
C LEU A 32 1.14 -7.62 -4.08
N THR A 33 2.42 -7.89 -4.29
CA THR A 33 3.49 -7.24 -3.53
C THR A 33 3.69 -5.78 -3.97
N ALA A 34 4.11 -4.95 -3.01
CA ALA A 34 4.59 -3.61 -3.30
C ALA A 34 5.93 -3.67 -4.06
N ALA A 35 6.36 -2.54 -4.62
CA ALA A 35 7.67 -2.40 -5.21
C ALA A 35 8.78 -2.78 -4.21
N PRO A 36 9.90 -3.35 -4.67
CA PRO A 36 11.04 -3.64 -3.80
C PRO A 36 11.44 -2.42 -2.96
N GLY A 37 11.66 -2.61 -1.66
CA GLY A 37 12.01 -1.53 -0.73
C GLY A 37 10.86 -0.61 -0.30
N ALA A 38 9.66 -0.71 -0.90
CA ALA A 38 8.53 0.15 -0.54
C ALA A 38 8.07 -0.02 0.91
N LEU A 39 8.32 -1.19 1.52
CA LEU A 39 7.85 -1.53 2.86
C LEU A 39 8.80 -1.10 3.98
N MET A 40 9.98 -0.56 3.68
CA MET A 40 11.00 -0.23 4.70
C MET A 40 10.47 0.63 5.85
N ALA A 41 9.60 1.60 5.56
CA ALA A 41 9.00 2.43 6.61
C ALA A 41 8.00 1.65 7.48
N ALA A 42 7.22 0.77 6.87
CA ALA A 42 6.27 -0.08 7.59
C ALA A 42 6.99 -1.15 8.43
N GLU A 43 8.07 -1.72 7.90
CA GLU A 43 8.92 -2.70 8.60
C GLU A 43 9.52 -2.09 9.87
N ARG A 44 10.09 -0.89 9.79
CA ARG A 44 10.59 -0.16 10.98
C ARG A 44 9.50 0.10 12.02
N ASP A 45 8.29 0.40 11.60
CA ASP A 45 7.18 0.57 12.54
C ASP A 45 6.78 -0.76 13.19
N MET A 46 6.89 -1.89 12.47
CA MET A 46 6.65 -3.21 13.04
C MET A 46 7.71 -3.57 14.07
N GLU A 47 8.99 -3.34 13.75
CA GLU A 47 10.12 -3.54 14.67
C GLU A 47 9.96 -2.73 15.96
N ARG A 48 9.40 -1.51 15.86
CA ARG A 48 9.13 -0.62 17.00
C ARG A 48 7.80 -0.90 17.72
N GLY A 49 7.03 -1.90 17.29
CA GLY A 49 5.71 -2.21 17.85
C GLY A 49 4.60 -1.20 17.52
N LEU A 50 4.84 -0.26 16.60
CA LEU A 50 3.89 0.77 16.14
C LEU A 50 2.93 0.23 15.06
N LEU A 51 3.31 -0.85 14.40
CA LEU A 51 2.52 -1.54 13.38
C LEU A 51 2.43 -3.03 13.69
N THR A 52 1.22 -3.57 13.66
CA THR A 52 0.99 -5.02 13.76
C THR A 52 0.88 -5.64 12.37
N ALA A 53 0.99 -6.96 12.25
CA ALA A 53 0.78 -7.65 10.97
C ALA A 53 -0.59 -7.35 10.34
N ARG A 54 -1.67 -7.35 11.15
CA ARG A 54 -3.00 -6.93 10.67
C ARG A 54 -3.04 -5.45 10.27
N GLY A 55 -2.24 -4.61 10.93
CA GLY A 55 -2.04 -3.22 10.55
C GLY A 55 -1.38 -3.09 9.18
N LEU A 56 -0.30 -3.86 8.93
CA LEU A 56 0.36 -3.92 7.63
C LEU A 56 -0.60 -4.37 6.52
N ASP A 57 -1.41 -5.41 6.76
CA ASP A 57 -2.42 -5.85 5.80
C ASP A 57 -3.39 -4.73 5.42
N ARG A 58 -3.82 -3.91 6.39
CA ARG A 58 -4.68 -2.74 6.11
C ARG A 58 -3.95 -1.67 5.30
N VAL A 59 -2.69 -1.37 5.66
CA VAL A 59 -1.83 -0.42 4.94
C VAL A 59 -1.68 -0.85 3.48
N LEU A 60 -1.38 -2.13 3.22
CA LEU A 60 -1.22 -2.66 1.87
C LEU A 60 -2.50 -2.52 1.02
N ARG A 61 -3.68 -2.77 1.59
CA ARG A 61 -4.96 -2.58 0.87
C ARG A 61 -5.21 -1.13 0.49
N VAL A 62 -4.88 -0.20 1.37
CA VAL A 62 -4.98 1.24 1.10
C VAL A 62 -3.96 1.66 0.07
N ALA A 63 -2.70 1.23 0.21
CA ALA A 63 -1.63 1.55 -0.74
C ALA A 63 -1.94 1.06 -2.16
N TRP A 64 -2.54 -0.12 -2.32
CA TRP A 64 -3.07 -0.57 -3.61
C TRP A 64 -4.15 0.35 -4.18
N THR A 65 -5.02 0.89 -3.32
CA THR A 65 -6.03 1.86 -3.75
C THR A 65 -5.39 3.19 -4.15
N VAL A 66 -4.32 3.63 -3.47
CA VAL A 66 -3.56 4.84 -3.85
C VAL A 66 -2.84 4.64 -5.18
N ALA A 67 -2.18 3.50 -5.37
CA ALA A 67 -1.56 3.10 -6.64
C ALA A 67 -2.59 3.07 -7.77
N ASP A 68 -3.77 2.51 -7.52
CA ASP A 68 -4.89 2.52 -8.48
C ASP A 68 -5.34 3.94 -8.79
N LEU A 69 -5.35 4.88 -7.84
CA LEU A 69 -5.75 6.26 -8.11
C LEU A 69 -4.75 6.99 -9.02
N ARG A 70 -3.45 6.76 -8.84
CA ARG A 70 -2.38 7.33 -9.67
C ARG A 70 -2.08 6.56 -10.96
N ALA A 71 -2.84 5.49 -11.22
CA ALA A 71 -2.68 4.62 -12.39
C ALA A 71 -1.29 3.93 -12.47
N ALA A 72 -0.83 3.39 -11.34
CA ALA A 72 0.41 2.62 -11.28
C ALA A 72 0.17 1.12 -11.15
N ASP A 73 1.11 0.32 -11.65
CA ASP A 73 1.00 -1.14 -11.69
C ASP A 73 1.13 -1.81 -10.31
N ARG A 74 1.82 -1.17 -9.37
CA ARG A 74 1.99 -1.64 -7.99
C ARG A 74 2.29 -0.48 -7.03
N PRO A 75 2.01 -0.64 -5.72
CA PRO A 75 2.34 0.37 -4.72
C PRO A 75 3.85 0.58 -4.59
N ASP A 76 4.29 1.83 -4.43
CA ASP A 76 5.66 2.18 -4.08
C ASP A 76 5.74 2.79 -2.66
N ALA A 77 6.94 3.22 -2.26
CA ALA A 77 7.18 3.78 -0.93
C ALA A 77 6.29 5.00 -0.63
N SER A 78 5.93 5.80 -1.64
CA SER A 78 5.07 6.97 -1.45
C SER A 78 3.62 6.56 -1.17
N ASP A 79 3.10 5.53 -1.85
CA ASP A 79 1.77 4.99 -1.58
C ASP A 79 1.68 4.38 -0.17
N ILE A 80 2.74 3.70 0.26
CA ILE A 80 2.85 3.13 1.61
C ILE A 80 2.87 4.24 2.66
N ALA A 81 3.63 5.32 2.42
CA ALA A 81 3.66 6.47 3.33
C ALA A 81 2.28 7.12 3.49
N VAL A 82 1.57 7.35 2.38
CA VAL A 82 0.19 7.88 2.38
C VAL A 82 -0.75 6.92 3.15
N ALA A 83 -0.68 5.62 2.88
CA ALA A 83 -1.52 4.63 3.55
C ALA A 83 -1.26 4.56 5.07
N LEU A 84 0.00 4.69 5.49
CA LEU A 84 0.37 4.72 6.89
C LEU A 84 -0.10 6.01 7.58
N GLU A 85 0.02 7.16 6.92
CA GLU A 85 -0.49 8.44 7.40
C GLU A 85 -2.02 8.41 7.59
N LEU A 86 -2.76 7.90 6.61
CA LEU A 86 -4.22 7.73 6.71
C LEU A 86 -4.63 6.80 7.86
N ARG A 87 -3.78 5.84 8.24
CA ARG A 87 -4.02 4.94 9.38
C ARG A 87 -3.76 5.63 10.71
N THR A 88 -2.67 6.38 10.84
CA THR A 88 -2.22 6.91 12.13
C THR A 88 -2.70 8.32 12.40
N GLY A 89 -3.19 9.05 11.39
CA GLY A 89 -3.47 10.48 11.47
C GLY A 89 -2.21 11.33 11.67
N ILE A 90 -1.03 10.74 11.50
CA ILE A 90 0.27 11.40 11.67
C ILE A 90 0.81 11.65 10.27
N HIS A 91 0.99 12.93 9.92
CA HIS A 91 1.60 13.31 8.67
C HIS A 91 3.00 12.72 8.57
N ARG A 92 3.18 11.76 7.66
CA ARG A 92 4.50 11.24 7.33
C ARG A 92 4.96 12.10 6.19
N GLY A 93 5.52 13.27 6.55
CA GLY A 93 6.03 14.24 5.59
C GLY A 93 6.67 13.50 4.45
N ALA A 94 6.13 13.70 3.23
CA ALA A 94 6.71 13.16 2.02
C ALA A 94 8.22 13.35 2.15
N LEU A 95 8.98 12.28 1.97
CA LEU A 95 10.44 12.38 1.87
C LEU A 95 10.71 13.28 0.66
N LEU A 96 10.70 14.58 0.91
CA LEU A 96 11.23 15.60 0.05
C LEU A 96 12.67 15.17 -0.13
N LYS A 97 13.02 14.91 -1.39
CA LYS A 97 14.39 14.76 -1.90
C LYS A 97 15.35 15.62 -1.07
N ALA A 98 16.03 15.01 -0.11
CA ALA A 98 17.14 15.65 0.57
C ALA A 98 18.40 15.29 -0.24
N GLY A 99 18.83 16.27 -1.05
CA GLY A 99 20.22 16.42 -1.47
C GLY A 99 20.76 15.43 -2.49
N ALA A 100 20.43 15.67 -3.76
CA ALA A 100 21.47 15.57 -4.79
C ALA A 100 22.17 16.93 -4.83
N SER A 101 23.39 16.97 -4.30
CA SER A 101 24.45 17.92 -4.63
C SER A 101 25.76 17.16 -4.54
#